data_AF-A0A9N9B4S3-F1
#
_entry.id   AF-A0A9N9B4S3-F1
#
_cell.length_a   1.000
_cell.length_b   1.000
_cell.length_c   1.000
_cell.angle_alpha   90.00
_cell.angle_beta   90.00
_cell.angle_gamma   90.00
#
_symmetry.space_group_name_H-M   'P 1'
#
loop_
_entity.id
_entity.type
_entity.pdbx_description
1 polymer ?
#
loop_
_entity_poly.entity_id
_entity_poly.type
_entity_poly.pdbx_seq_one_letter_code
_entity_poly.pdbx_strand_id
1 'polypeptide(L)' 'MEHPMKNGKEVYINSIHPGFVETELSRGPISSYGFITKVLGTVASTLFALSPDDEALTQLYAATRPEIVEKFI' A
#
# COMPACT_ATOMS: atom_id res chain seq x y z
N MET A 1 9.94 -13.29 28.17
CA MET A 1 10.72 -14.46 27.73
C MET A 1 11.45 -14.01 26.48
N GLU A 2 12.78 -13.91 26.54
CA GLU A 2 13.61 -13.53 25.38
C GLU A 2 13.78 -14.76 24.48
N HIS A 3 13.54 -14.61 23.18
CA HIS A 3 13.74 -15.67 22.20
C HIS A 3 15.19 -15.62 21.67
N PRO A 4 16.01 -16.65 21.92
CA PRO A 4 17.42 -16.65 21.50
C PRO A 4 17.51 -16.92 19.99
N MET A 5 18.10 -15.97 19.26
CA MET A 5 18.38 -16.09 17.83
C MET A 5 19.38 -17.22 17.55
N LYS A 6 18.97 -18.23 16.80
CA LYS A 6 19.88 -19.21 16.19
C LYS A 6 20.12 -18.86 14.72
N ASN A 7 21.21 -18.13 14.47
CA ASN A 7 22.02 -18.22 13.24
C ASN A 7 21.37 -17.94 11.85
N GLY A 8 20.24 -17.25 11.76
CA GLY A 8 19.65 -16.82 10.50
C GLY A 8 18.82 -15.56 10.71
N LYS A 9 18.93 -14.58 9.81
CA LYS A 9 18.14 -13.34 9.90
C LYS A 9 16.66 -13.68 9.79
N GLU A 10 15.83 -13.16 10.70
CA GLU A 10 14.38 -13.23 10.58
C GLU A 10 13.95 -12.32 9.43
N VAL A 11 13.52 -12.91 8.31
CA VAL A 11 13.06 -12.18 7.13
C VAL A 11 11.58 -12.46 6.94
N TYR A 12 10.76 -11.42 7.08
CA TYR A 12 9.32 -11.46 6.89
C TYR A 12 8.97 -10.85 5.53
N ILE A 13 8.08 -11.51 4.79
CA ILE A 13 7.65 -11.06 3.45
C ILE A 13 6.15 -10.83 3.50
N ASN A 14 5.74 -9.58 3.30
CA ASN A 14 4.34 -9.17 3.27
C ASN A 14 3.98 -8.62 1.88
N SER A 15 2.77 -8.91 1.42
CA SER A 15 2.18 -8.30 0.23
C SER A 15 1.02 -7.41 0.65
N ILE A 16 1.08 -6.13 0.30
CA ILE A 16 0.12 -5.13 0.74
C ILE A 16 -0.53 -4.51 -0.50
N HIS A 17 -1.85 -4.44 -0.49
CA HIS A 17 -2.61 -3.70 -1.48
C HIS A 17 -3.00 -2.33 -0.89
N PRO A 18 -2.41 -1.21 -1.34
CA PRO A 18 -2.56 0.11 -0.72
C PRO A 18 -3.87 0.81 -1.12
N GLY A 19 -4.96 0.07 -1.35
CA GLY A 19 -6.20 0.65 -1.87
C GLY A 19 -6.03 1.42 -3.20
N PHE A 20 -6.87 2.45 -3.39
CA PHE A 20 -6.78 3.37 -4.52
C PHE A 20 -6.09 4.65 -4.08
N VAL A 21 -4.88 4.91 -4.60
CA VAL A 21 -4.01 6.00 -4.14
C VAL A 21 -3.83 7.05 -5.23
N GLU A 22 -3.90 8.32 -4.86
CA GLU A 22 -3.71 9.44 -5.77
C GLU A 22 -2.22 9.59 -6.12
N THR A 23 -1.78 8.76 -7.07
CA THR A 23 -0.45 8.79 -7.65
C THR A 23 -0.53 8.97 -9.16
N GLU A 24 0.60 9.26 -9.79
CA GLU A 24 0.69 9.37 -11.25
C GLU A 24 0.55 8.03 -12.00
N LEU A 25 0.40 6.90 -11.29
CA LEU A 25 0.26 5.57 -11.90
C LEU A 25 -0.93 5.49 -12.86
N SER A 26 -2.04 6.15 -12.50
CA SER A 26 -3.28 6.14 -13.28
C SER A 26 -3.34 7.21 -14.37
N ARG A 27 -2.32 8.10 -14.48
CA ARG A 27 -2.32 9.21 -15.46
C ARG A 27 -2.49 8.72 -16.90
N GLY A 28 -1.78 7.65 -17.28
CA GLY A 28 -1.83 7.10 -18.63
C GLY A 28 -3.21 6.56 -19.01
N PRO A 29 -3.77 5.61 -18.23
CA PRO A 29 -5.13 5.13 -18.44
C PRO A 29 -6.19 6.23 -18.49
N ILE A 30 -6.14 7.20 -17.56
CA ILE A 30 -7.08 8.34 -17.51
C ILE A 30 -6.98 9.22 -18.76
N SER A 31 -5.77 9.45 -19.28
CA SER A 31 -5.57 10.31 -20.46
C SER A 31 -5.86 9.60 -21.78
N SER A 32 -5.72 8.28 -21.85
CA SER A 32 -5.69 7.53 -23.11
C SER A 32 -6.99 6.82 -23.45
N TYR A 33 -7.85 6.52 -22.48
CA TYR A 33 -9.06 5.69 -22.69
C TYR A 33 -10.32 6.48 -23.06
N GLY A 34 -10.16 7.72 -23.56
CA GLY A 34 -11.26 8.55 -24.03
C GLY A 34 -11.92 9.44 -22.96
N PHE A 35 -12.83 10.30 -23.41
CA PHE A 35 -13.38 11.40 -22.60
C PHE A 35 -14.14 10.93 -21.35
N ILE A 36 -14.95 9.87 -21.46
CA ILE A 36 -15.74 9.35 -20.32
C ILE A 36 -14.80 8.85 -19.21
N THR A 37 -13.78 8.09 -19.57
CA THR A 37 -12.79 7.52 -18.65
C THR A 37 -11.96 8.62 -17.99
N LYS A 38 -11.68 9.70 -18.71
CA LYS A 38 -11.04 10.90 -18.16
C LYS A 38 -11.91 11.55 -17.08
N VAL A 39 -13.18 11.80 -17.36
CA VAL A 39 -14.11 12.43 -16.40
C VAL A 39 -14.31 11.55 -15.18
N LEU A 40 -14.65 10.27 -15.38
CA LEU A 40 -14.85 9.33 -14.28
C LEU A 40 -13.56 9.10 -13.48
N GLY A 41 -12.42 9.00 -14.16
CA GLY A 41 -11.12 8.81 -13.53
C GLY A 41 -10.72 9.99 -12.64
N THR A 42 -10.89 11.23 -13.12
CA THR A 42 -10.62 12.43 -12.32
C THR A 42 -11.59 12.55 -11.14
N VAL A 43 -12.89 12.32 -11.34
CA VAL A 43 -13.86 12.38 -10.22
C VAL A 43 -13.57 11.31 -9.19
N ALA A 44 -13.26 10.09 -9.64
CA ALA A 44 -12.93 8.99 -8.75
C ALA A 44 -11.64 9.25 -7.95
N SER A 45 -10.59 9.77 -8.60
CA SER A 45 -9.34 10.11 -7.90
C SER A 45 -9.56 11.21 -6.86
N THR A 46 -10.33 12.24 -7.18
CA THR A 46 -10.57 13.35 -6.24
C THR A 46 -11.45 12.97 -5.05
N LEU A 47 -12.42 12.06 -5.22
CA LEU A 47 -13.39 11.75 -4.16
C LEU A 47 -13.07 10.49 -3.35
N PHE A 48 -12.36 9.52 -3.94
CA PHE A 48 -12.21 8.19 -3.36
C PHE A 48 -10.76 7.72 -3.25
N ALA A 49 -9.79 8.45 -3.82
CA ALA A 49 -8.40 8.08 -3.64
C ALA A 49 -7.88 8.56 -2.27
N LEU A 50 -7.01 7.74 -1.68
CA LEU A 50 -6.23 8.09 -0.51
C LEU A 50 -5.00 8.90 -0.92
N SER A 51 -4.51 9.74 -0.02
CA SER A 51 -3.24 10.42 -0.25
C SER A 51 -2.08 9.40 -0.20
N PRO A 52 -0.98 9.65 -0.93
CA PRO A 52 0.22 8.80 -0.84
C PRO A 52 0.77 8.68 0.59
N ASP A 53 0.66 9.75 1.39
CA ASP A 53 1.16 9.78 2.77
C ASP A 53 0.31 8.88 3.67
N ASP A 54 -1.02 8.87 3.51
CA ASP A 54 -1.91 8.00 4.28
C ASP A 54 -1.60 6.52 4.02
N GLU A 55 -1.33 6.14 2.77
CA GLU A 55 -1.02 4.74 2.42
C GLU A 55 0.43 4.33 2.72
N ALA A 56 1.36 5.29 2.83
CA ALA A 56 2.70 5.01 3.32
C ALA A 56 2.67 4.48 4.77
N LEU A 57 1.68 4.88 5.57
CA LEU A 57 1.51 4.39 6.95
C LEU A 57 1.21 2.89 6.99
N THR A 58 0.50 2.34 6.00
CA THR A 58 0.22 0.90 5.90
C THR A 58 1.52 0.10 5.76
N GLN A 59 2.46 0.58 4.94
CA GLN A 59 3.77 -0.06 4.77
C GLN A 59 4.62 0.09 6.03
N LEU A 60 4.62 1.27 6.65
CA LEU A 60 5.34 1.51 7.91
C LEU A 60 4.79 0.64 9.05
N TYR A 61 3.48 0.45 9.11
CA TYR A 61 2.83 -0.46 10.05
C TYR A 61 3.35 -1.89 9.83
N ALA A 62 3.27 -2.40 8.60
CA ALA A 62 3.73 -3.75 8.28
C ALA A 62 5.24 -3.96 8.55
N ALA A 63 6.05 -2.92 8.38
CA ALA A 63 7.49 -2.98 8.62
C ALA A 63 7.88 -2.89 10.11
N THR A 64 7.01 -2.35 10.98
CA THR A 64 7.41 -1.98 12.37
C THR A 64 6.59 -2.60 13.48
N ARG A 65 5.43 -3.20 13.18
CA ARG A 65 4.57 -3.73 14.26
C ARG A 65 5.00 -5.11 14.73
N PRO A 66 5.07 -5.35 16.05
CA PRO A 66 5.43 -6.65 16.60
C PRO A 66 4.41 -7.74 16.26
N GLU A 67 3.13 -7.37 16.10
CA GLU A 67 2.05 -8.29 15.71
C GLU A 67 2.30 -9.00 14.37
N ILE A 68 3.08 -8.39 13.47
CA ILE A 68 3.47 -8.99 12.19
C ILE A 68 4.41 -10.19 12.41
N VAL A 69 5.19 -10.18 13.48
CA VAL A 69 6.04 -11.32 13.89
C VAL A 69 5.20 -12.36 14.64
N GLU A 70 4.33 -11.91 15.54
CA GLU A 70 3.53 -12.78 16.43
C GLU A 70 2.46 -13.59 15.69
N LYS A 71 1.89 -13.07 14.59
CA LYS A 71 0.83 -13.76 13.83
C LYS A 71 1.28 -14.97 13.02
N PHE A 72 2.58 -15.25 12.94
CA PHE A 72 3.11 -16.43 12.24
C PHE A 72 3.54 -17.56 13.19
N ILE A 73 3.11 -17.53 14.47
CA ILE A 73 3.32 -18.57 15.48
C ILE A 73 2.03 -19.36 15.71
#